data_AF-A0A345YD82-F1
#
_entry.id   AF-A0A345YD82-F1
#
_cell.length_a   1.000
_cell.length_b   1.000
_cell.length_c   1.000
_cell.angle_alpha   90.00
_cell.angle_beta   90.00
_cell.angle_gamma   90.00
#
_symmetry.space_group_name_H-M   'P 1'
#
loop_
_entity.id
_entity.type
_entity.pdbx_description
1 polymer ?
#
loop_
_entity_poly.entity_id
_entity_poly.type
_entity_poly.pdbx_seq_one_letter_code
_entity_poly.pdbx_strand_id
1 'polypeptide(L)'
;MATAFTIGILIVYGVLAHFLIVLVLNIAGLPGVLLAGKPGIRSKRRFIAGSIVSAAGQSYLCLAFTAFVVNWTMLAIDLQGASIIAWPFAFLCVVLPLWINFIRARLEDQEQEHANAQVEALHITVIATLLGFFLFAFFPSLMPSLYSWVPYVKAF
;
A
#
# COMPACT_ATOMS: atom_id res chain seq x y z
N MET A 1 -0.43 2.58 29.14
CA MET A 1 -1.36 3.48 28.42
C MET A 1 -0.89 3.79 27.00
N ALA A 2 0.39 4.15 26.80
CA ALA A 2 0.95 4.43 25.47
C ALA A 2 0.71 3.34 24.41
N THR A 3 0.88 2.05 24.76
CA THR A 3 0.62 0.94 23.84
C THR A 3 -0.84 0.91 23.35
N ALA A 4 -1.81 0.99 24.26
CA ALA A 4 -3.23 0.95 23.91
C ALA A 4 -3.63 2.15 23.04
N PHE A 5 -3.11 3.34 23.36
CA PHE A 5 -3.30 4.54 22.57
C PHE A 5 -2.72 4.40 21.15
N THR A 6 -1.49 3.88 21.05
CA THR A 6 -0.81 3.62 19.77
C THR A 6 -1.60 2.64 18.91
N ILE A 7 -2.06 1.54 19.49
CA ILE A 7 -2.91 0.56 18.79
C ILE A 7 -4.22 1.21 18.34
N GLY A 8 -4.86 2.02 19.19
CA GLY A 8 -6.05 2.79 18.82
C GLY A 8 -5.83 3.68 17.60
N ILE A 9 -4.72 4.43 17.56
CA ILE A 9 -4.35 5.26 16.39
C ILE A 9 -4.12 4.40 15.15
N LEU A 10 -3.41 3.26 15.27
CA LEU A 10 -3.16 2.36 14.15
C LEU A 10 -4.47 1.79 13.57
N ILE A 11 -5.43 1.46 14.43
CA ILE A 11 -6.76 1.02 14.00
C ILE A 11 -7.47 2.15 13.23
N VAL A 12 -7.44 3.38 13.75
CA VAL A 12 -8.04 4.54 13.07
C VAL A 12 -7.38 4.77 11.70
N TYR A 13 -6.05 4.73 11.61
CA TYR A 13 -5.34 4.83 10.34
C TYR A 13 -5.71 3.70 9.38
N GLY A 14 -5.81 2.46 9.86
CA GLY A 14 -6.22 1.33 9.04
C GLY A 14 -7.64 1.48 8.48
N VAL A 15 -8.59 1.98 9.29
CA VAL A 15 -9.96 2.27 8.85
C VAL A 15 -9.97 3.39 7.81
N LEU A 16 -9.27 4.49 8.05
CA LEU A 16 -9.17 5.59 7.08
C LEU A 16 -8.51 5.11 5.78
N ALA A 17 -7.44 4.34 5.87
CA ALA A 17 -6.77 3.74 4.72
C ALA A 17 -7.71 2.82 3.95
N HIS A 18 -8.57 2.03 4.60
CA HIS A 18 -9.55 1.18 3.93
C HIS A 18 -10.45 1.96 2.96
N PHE A 19 -10.92 3.15 3.35
CA PHE A 19 -11.74 3.99 2.50
C PHE A 19 -10.92 4.70 1.42
N LEU A 20 -9.76 5.27 1.81
CA LEU A 20 -8.97 6.11 0.91
C LEU A 20 -8.20 5.29 -0.15
N ILE A 21 -7.80 4.06 0.16
CA ILE A 21 -6.95 3.25 -0.72
C ILE A 21 -7.64 2.93 -2.04
N VAL A 22 -8.97 2.78 -2.06
CA VAL A 22 -9.72 2.59 -3.32
C VAL A 22 -9.50 3.76 -4.26
N LEU A 23 -9.69 4.99 -3.78
CA LEU A 23 -9.53 6.20 -4.57
C LEU A 23 -8.07 6.35 -5.02
N VAL A 24 -7.14 6.20 -4.08
CA VAL A 24 -5.71 6.38 -4.32
C VAL A 24 -5.19 5.38 -5.35
N LEU A 25 -5.53 4.09 -5.24
CA LEU A 25 -5.05 3.06 -6.17
C LEU A 25 -5.66 3.18 -7.56
N ASN A 26 -6.90 3.66 -7.67
CA ASN A 26 -7.51 3.97 -8.95
C ASN A 26 -6.78 5.13 -9.65
N ILE A 27 -6.47 6.21 -8.93
CA ILE A 27 -5.71 7.34 -9.48
C ILE A 27 -4.30 6.87 -9.88
N ALA A 28 -3.61 6.15 -8.98
CA ALA A 28 -2.24 5.69 -9.20
C ALA A 28 -2.10 4.71 -10.36
N GLY A 29 -3.10 3.84 -10.55
CA GLY A 29 -3.11 2.87 -11.64
C GLY A 29 -3.66 3.43 -12.96
N LEU A 30 -4.30 4.59 -12.96
CA LEU A 30 -4.97 5.14 -14.14
C LEU A 30 -4.03 5.26 -15.36
N PRO A 31 -2.78 5.76 -15.22
CA PRO A 31 -1.87 5.83 -16.36
C PRO A 31 -1.61 4.47 -17.02
N GLY A 32 -1.52 3.40 -16.22
CA GLY A 32 -1.32 2.04 -16.73
C GLY A 32 -2.54 1.49 -17.45
N VAL A 33 -3.76 1.80 -16.99
CA VAL A 33 -5.00 1.45 -17.72
C VAL A 33 -5.08 2.15 -19.07
N LEU A 34 -4.78 3.45 -19.09
CA LEU A 34 -4.77 4.22 -20.34
C LEU A 34 -3.76 3.66 -21.34
N LEU A 35 -2.60 3.20 -20.85
CA LEU A 35 -1.59 2.55 -21.67
C LEU A 35 -2.03 1.17 -22.18
N ALA A 36 -2.70 0.37 -21.32
CA ALA A 36 -3.24 -0.95 -21.66
C ALA A 36 -4.25 -0.88 -22.81
N GLY A 37 -4.95 0.25 -22.95
CA GLY A 37 -5.89 0.52 -24.03
C GLY A 37 -7.27 -0.08 -23.80
N LYS A 38 -8.17 0.13 -24.77
CA LYS A 38 -9.57 -0.27 -24.66
C LYS A 38 -9.73 -1.79 -24.55
N PRO A 39 -10.60 -2.28 -23.65
CA PRO A 39 -11.02 -3.68 -23.63
C PRO A 39 -11.52 -4.15 -25.01
N GLY A 40 -11.34 -5.43 -25.32
CA GLY A 40 -11.73 -6.04 -26.61
C GLY A 40 -10.76 -5.85 -27.79
N ILE A 41 -10.03 -4.72 -27.87
CA ILE A 41 -9.17 -4.38 -29.03
C ILE A 41 -7.68 -4.31 -28.65
N ARG A 42 -7.35 -4.40 -27.37
CA ARG A 42 -5.97 -4.25 -26.89
C ARG A 42 -5.07 -5.45 -27.24
N SER A 43 -3.81 -5.15 -27.57
CA SER A 43 -2.77 -6.17 -27.71
C SER A 43 -2.28 -6.68 -26.35
N LYS A 44 -1.87 -7.95 -26.28
CA LYS A 44 -1.28 -8.56 -25.06
C LYS A 44 -0.07 -7.78 -24.52
N ARG A 45 0.79 -7.25 -25.40
CA ARG A 45 1.98 -6.46 -25.02
C ARG A 45 1.59 -5.15 -24.33
N ARG A 46 0.63 -4.42 -24.88
CA ARG A 46 0.12 -3.18 -24.28
C ARG A 46 -0.52 -3.45 -22.92
N PHE A 47 -1.28 -4.54 -22.81
CA PHE A 47 -1.86 -4.93 -21.52
C PHE A 47 -0.79 -5.17 -20.45
N ILE A 48 0.23 -5.98 -20.76
CA ILE A 48 1.34 -6.24 -19.81
C ILE A 48 2.06 -4.95 -19.42
N ALA A 49 2.40 -4.10 -20.40
CA ALA A 49 3.05 -2.83 -20.12
C ALA A 49 2.18 -1.93 -19.23
N GLY A 50 0.87 -1.86 -19.51
CA GLY A 50 -0.08 -1.14 -18.68
C GLY A 50 -0.17 -1.68 -17.25
N SER A 51 -0.23 -3.01 -17.08
CA SER A 51 -0.23 -3.63 -15.74
C SER A 51 1.04 -3.34 -14.96
N ILE A 52 2.21 -3.33 -15.60
CA ILE A 52 3.49 -2.98 -14.95
C ILE A 52 3.48 -1.52 -14.49
N VAL A 53 3.03 -0.60 -15.35
CA VAL A 53 2.94 0.83 -14.99
C VAL A 53 1.95 1.05 -13.85
N SER A 54 0.78 0.39 -13.90
CA SER A 54 -0.19 0.41 -12.79
C SER A 54 0.43 -0.12 -11.50
N ALA A 55 1.13 -1.25 -11.56
CA ALA A 55 1.75 -1.88 -10.40
C ALA A 55 2.82 -0.97 -9.80
N ALA A 56 3.63 -0.31 -10.62
CA ALA A 56 4.63 0.64 -10.15
C ALA A 56 4.00 1.83 -9.40
N GLY A 57 2.97 2.46 -9.98
CA GLY A 57 2.28 3.59 -9.35
C GLY A 57 1.57 3.21 -8.05
N GLN A 58 0.84 2.10 -8.08
CA GLN A 58 0.13 1.57 -6.90
C GLN A 58 1.11 1.15 -5.79
N SER A 59 2.18 0.43 -6.13
CA SER A 59 3.20 0.01 -5.17
C SER A 59 3.89 1.21 -4.54
N TYR A 60 4.24 2.23 -5.33
CA TYR A 60 4.88 3.44 -4.81
C TYR A 60 4.05 4.11 -3.71
N LEU A 61 2.73 4.28 -3.93
CA LEU A 61 1.86 4.90 -2.92
C LEU A 61 1.62 4.00 -1.71
N CYS A 62 1.43 2.69 -1.91
CA CYS A 62 1.30 1.75 -0.79
C CYS A 62 2.57 1.70 0.07
N LEU A 63 3.74 1.72 -0.56
CA LEU A 63 5.02 1.77 0.14
C LEU A 63 5.22 3.10 0.88
N ALA A 64 4.75 4.23 0.34
CA ALA A 64 4.77 5.50 1.06
C ALA A 64 3.92 5.45 2.34
N PHE A 65 2.70 4.89 2.26
CA PHE A 65 1.86 4.67 3.44
C PHE A 65 2.52 3.70 4.43
N THR A 66 3.15 2.65 3.92
CA THR A 66 3.91 1.69 4.73
C THR A 66 5.03 2.38 5.49
N ALA A 67 5.82 3.23 4.81
CA ALA A 67 6.89 4.00 5.43
C ALA A 67 6.37 4.94 6.53
N PHE A 68 5.24 5.61 6.28
CA PHE A 68 4.58 6.43 7.29
C PHE A 68 4.19 5.62 8.54
N VAL A 69 3.50 4.49 8.36
CA VAL A 69 3.07 3.64 9.48
C VAL A 69 4.27 3.08 10.26
N VAL A 70 5.29 2.58 9.57
CA VAL A 70 6.53 2.07 10.19
C VAL A 70 7.22 3.16 11.00
N ASN A 71 7.45 4.34 10.42
CA ASN A 71 8.07 5.46 11.12
C ASN A 71 7.27 5.90 12.35
N TRP A 72 5.94 5.95 12.24
CA TRP A 72 5.07 6.26 13.38
C TRP A 72 5.14 5.20 14.48
N THR A 73 5.14 3.92 14.13
CA THR A 73 5.26 2.82 15.10
C THR A 73 6.62 2.85 15.82
N MET A 74 7.71 3.10 15.10
CA MET A 74 9.03 3.27 15.69
C MET A 74 9.06 4.43 16.68
N LEU A 75 8.49 5.58 16.31
CA LEU A 75 8.39 6.76 17.18
C LEU A 75 7.66 6.43 18.48
N ALA A 76 6.51 5.75 18.38
CA ALA A 76 5.69 5.40 19.53
C ALA A 76 6.42 4.46 20.49
N ILE A 77 7.18 3.49 19.96
CA ILE A 77 7.96 2.55 20.77
C ILE A 77 9.15 3.25 21.41
N ASP A 78 9.97 3.95 20.61
CA ASP A 78 11.25 4.49 21.08
C ASP A 78 11.10 5.71 21.99
N LEU A 79 10.12 6.59 21.71
CA LEU A 79 9.98 7.86 22.44
C LEU A 79 8.78 7.91 23.38
N GLN A 80 7.71 7.17 23.07
CA GLN A 80 6.47 7.22 23.86
C GLN A 80 6.29 5.99 24.76
N GLY A 81 7.23 5.03 24.73
CA GLY A 81 7.21 3.84 25.56
C GLY A 81 6.09 2.85 25.21
N ALA A 82 5.62 2.85 23.96
CA ALA A 82 4.72 1.81 23.47
C ALA A 82 5.45 0.45 23.43
N SER A 83 4.72 -0.62 23.71
CA SER A 83 5.28 -1.98 23.64
C SER A 83 5.50 -2.44 22.20
N ILE A 84 6.44 -3.36 22.01
CA ILE A 84 6.71 -4.08 20.75
C ILE A 84 5.45 -4.76 20.17
N ILE A 85 4.43 -5.02 21.00
CA ILE A 85 3.12 -5.55 20.59
C ILE A 85 2.41 -4.62 19.57
N ALA A 86 2.81 -3.36 19.44
CA ALA A 86 2.26 -2.46 18.40
C ALA A 86 2.59 -2.91 16.96
N TRP A 87 3.68 -3.66 16.74
CA TRP A 87 4.12 -4.07 15.40
C TRP A 87 3.11 -4.94 14.63
N PRO A 88 2.52 -6.00 15.20
CA PRO A 88 1.42 -6.73 14.56
C PRO A 88 0.26 -5.84 14.12
N PHE A 89 -0.12 -4.84 14.92
CA PHE A 89 -1.20 -3.91 14.56
C PHE A 89 -0.78 -2.95 13.45
N ALA A 90 0.48 -2.53 13.42
CA ALA A 90 1.05 -1.73 12.34
C ALA A 90 1.06 -2.51 11.02
N PHE A 91 1.43 -3.79 11.07
CA PHE A 91 1.37 -4.69 9.92
C PHE A 91 -0.06 -4.84 9.40
N LEU A 92 -1.03 -5.11 10.28
CA LEU A 92 -2.43 -5.23 9.91
C LEU A 92 -3.00 -3.90 9.37
N CYS A 93 -2.62 -2.76 9.94
CA CYS A 93 -3.00 -1.43 9.46
C CYS A 93 -2.63 -1.21 8.00
N VAL A 94 -1.48 -1.71 7.56
CA VAL A 94 -1.02 -1.61 6.17
C VAL A 94 -1.65 -2.68 5.28
N VAL A 95 -1.59 -3.95 5.70
CA VAL A 95 -1.91 -5.08 4.83
C VAL A 95 -3.42 -5.31 4.70
N LEU A 96 -4.19 -5.16 5.78
CA LEU A 96 -5.60 -5.51 5.78
C LEU A 96 -6.43 -4.65 4.80
N PRO A 97 -6.28 -3.31 4.76
CA PRO A 97 -6.96 -2.48 3.77
C PRO A 97 -6.67 -2.90 2.34
N LEU A 98 -5.41 -3.19 2.03
CA LEU A 98 -4.99 -3.59 0.69
C LEU A 98 -5.53 -4.98 0.32
N TRP A 99 -5.49 -5.93 1.24
CA TRP A 99 -5.98 -7.29 1.02
C TRP A 99 -7.49 -7.34 0.79
N ILE A 100 -8.27 -6.60 1.60
CA ILE A 100 -9.74 -6.52 1.41
C ILE A 100 -10.06 -5.91 0.05
N ASN A 101 -9.36 -4.84 -0.34
CA ASN A 101 -9.58 -4.21 -1.64
C ASN A 101 -9.14 -5.08 -2.81
N PHE A 102 -8.07 -5.85 -2.65
CA PHE A 102 -7.68 -6.87 -3.62
C PHE A 102 -8.77 -7.92 -3.82
N ILE A 103 -9.32 -8.48 -2.74
CA ILE A 103 -10.43 -9.44 -2.82
C ILE A 103 -11.64 -8.82 -3.53
N ARG A 104 -12.07 -7.61 -3.13
CA ARG A 104 -13.21 -6.93 -3.75
C ARG A 104 -12.98 -6.68 -5.25
N ALA A 105 -11.81 -6.15 -5.61
CA ALA A 105 -11.43 -5.91 -6.99
C ALA A 105 -11.41 -7.19 -7.83
N ARG A 106 -11.00 -8.34 -7.26
CA ARG A 106 -11.04 -9.64 -7.94
C ARG A 106 -12.45 -10.16 -8.13
N LEU A 107 -13.34 -9.97 -7.15
CA LEU A 107 -14.75 -10.34 -7.28
C LEU A 107 -15.43 -9.49 -8.37
N GLU A 108 -15.17 -8.19 -8.40
CA GLU A 108 -15.70 -7.29 -9.44
C GLU A 108 -15.14 -7.62 -10.84
N ASP A 109 -13.86 -7.97 -10.96
CA ASP A 109 -13.22 -8.33 -12.24
C ASP A 109 -13.77 -9.66 -12.80
N GLN A 110 -14.26 -10.57 -11.96
CA GLN A 110 -14.93 -11.80 -12.39
C GLN A 110 -16.28 -11.54 -13.09
N GLU A 111 -16.93 -10.42 -12.79
CA GLU A 111 -18.18 -10.02 -13.43
C GLU A 111 -17.96 -9.31 -14.77
N GLN A 112 -16.70 -8.98 -15.11
CA GLN A 112 -16.35 -8.30 -16.35
C GLN A 112 -15.91 -9.29 -17.44
N GLU A 113 -16.30 -9.02 -18.69
CA GLU A 113 -15.89 -9.84 -19.85
C GLU A 113 -14.38 -9.75 -20.14
N HIS A 114 -13.73 -8.70 -19.66
CA HIS A 114 -12.34 -8.40 -20.00
C HIS A 114 -11.53 -8.04 -18.75
N ALA A 115 -10.38 -8.70 -18.59
CA ALA A 115 -9.50 -8.45 -17.43
C ALA A 115 -9.08 -6.98 -17.29
N ASN A 116 -8.99 -6.48 -16.07
CA ASN A 116 -8.53 -5.12 -15.80
C ASN A 116 -7.03 -5.08 -15.45
N ALA A 117 -6.25 -4.23 -16.14
CA ALA A 117 -4.81 -4.09 -15.90
C ALA A 117 -4.48 -3.59 -14.48
N GLN A 118 -5.34 -2.75 -13.89
CA GLN A 118 -5.22 -2.30 -12.50
C GLN A 118 -5.42 -3.45 -11.52
N VAL A 119 -6.38 -4.34 -11.79
CA VAL A 119 -6.69 -5.46 -10.90
C VAL A 119 -5.57 -6.50 -10.95
N GLU A 120 -5.01 -6.76 -12.13
CA GLU A 120 -3.83 -7.61 -12.27
C GLU A 120 -2.62 -7.02 -11.53
N ALA A 121 -2.42 -5.71 -11.63
CA ALA A 121 -1.35 -4.99 -10.93
C ALA A 121 -1.42 -5.12 -9.40
N LEU A 122 -2.62 -5.28 -8.81
CA LEU A 122 -2.77 -5.39 -7.36
C LEU A 122 -2.01 -6.59 -6.75
N HIS A 123 -1.82 -7.69 -7.49
CA HIS A 123 -1.02 -8.82 -6.99
C HIS A 123 0.41 -8.39 -6.67
N ILE A 124 1.02 -7.64 -7.59
CA ILE A 124 2.38 -7.12 -7.41
C ILE A 124 2.39 -6.08 -6.30
N THR A 125 1.40 -5.19 -6.26
CA THR A 125 1.26 -4.17 -5.21
C THR A 125 1.17 -4.78 -3.81
N VAL A 126 0.40 -5.87 -3.64
CA VAL A 126 0.28 -6.61 -2.38
C VAL A 126 1.62 -7.20 -1.96
N ILE A 127 2.31 -7.89 -2.86
CA ILE A 127 3.63 -8.48 -2.58
C ILE A 127 4.64 -7.38 -2.22
N ALA A 128 4.68 -6.30 -3.00
CA ALA A 128 5.57 -5.17 -2.77
C ALA A 128 5.32 -4.52 -1.40
N THR A 129 4.05 -4.33 -1.03
CA THR A 129 3.67 -3.75 0.26
C THR A 129 4.05 -4.65 1.43
N LEU A 130 3.82 -5.96 1.30
CA LEU A 130 4.18 -6.94 2.34
C LEU A 130 5.70 -6.98 2.55
N LEU A 131 6.47 -7.08 1.47
CA LEU A 131 7.94 -7.09 1.55
C LEU A 131 8.47 -5.73 2.04
N GLY A 132 7.88 -4.63 1.56
CA GLY A 132 8.23 -3.27 1.93
C GLY A 132 8.04 -2.99 3.41
N PHE A 133 7.00 -3.54 4.04
CA PHE A 133 6.78 -3.40 5.48
C PHE A 133 7.97 -3.95 6.27
N PHE A 134 8.39 -5.18 6.00
CA PHE A 134 9.54 -5.77 6.68
C PHE A 134 10.84 -5.04 6.32
N LEU A 135 11.01 -4.68 5.04
CA LEU A 135 12.18 -3.95 4.59
C LEU A 135 12.34 -2.62 5.34
N PHE A 136 11.27 -1.83 5.50
CA PHE A 136 11.34 -0.56 6.23
C PHE A 136 11.44 -0.75 7.74
N ALA A 137 10.79 -1.78 8.30
CA ALA A 137 10.90 -2.07 9.73
C ALA A 137 12.32 -2.47 10.15
N PHE A 138 13.04 -3.22 9.31
CA PHE A 138 14.41 -3.66 9.59
C PHE A 138 15.49 -2.71 9.06
N PHE A 139 15.22 -1.98 7.97
CA PHE A 139 16.16 -1.07 7.31
C PHE A 139 15.54 0.32 7.12
N PRO A 140 15.28 1.06 8.21
CA PRO A 140 14.54 2.31 8.15
C PRO A 140 15.25 3.44 7.38
N SER A 141 16.58 3.36 7.21
CA SER A 141 17.37 4.29 6.39
C SER A 141 16.97 4.33 4.91
N LEU A 142 16.26 3.30 4.41
CA LEU A 142 15.74 3.26 3.05
C LEU A 142 14.52 4.19 2.85
N MET A 143 13.75 4.45 3.91
CA MET A 143 12.54 5.26 3.83
C MET A 143 12.82 6.69 3.33
N PRO A 144 13.69 7.51 3.95
CA PRO A 144 13.93 8.88 3.51
C PRO A 144 14.56 8.97 2.11
N SER A 145 15.30 7.95 1.68
CA SER A 145 15.91 7.91 0.34
C SER A 145 14.86 7.73 -0.76
N LEU A 146 13.82 6.94 -0.49
CA LEU A 146 12.78 6.61 -1.48
C LEU A 146 11.55 7.52 -1.36
N TYR A 147 11.28 8.06 -0.17
CA TYR A 147 10.06 8.77 0.18
C TYR A 147 10.36 10.04 1.01
N SER A 148 11.33 10.85 0.58
CA SER A 148 11.77 12.06 1.28
C SER A 148 10.66 13.08 1.61
N TRP A 149 9.52 13.00 0.92
CA TRP A 149 8.36 13.85 1.12
C TRP A 149 7.40 13.34 2.21
N VAL A 150 7.57 12.10 2.68
CA VAL A 150 6.79 11.55 3.80
C VAL A 150 7.30 12.20 5.10
N PRO A 151 6.42 12.68 6.00
CA PRO A 151 6.85 13.32 7.23
C PRO A 151 7.49 12.29 8.18
N TYR A 152 8.82 12.36 8.32
CA TYR A 152 9.59 11.57 9.28
C TYR A 152 9.75 12.33 10.58
N VAL A 153 9.67 11.62 11.71
CA VAL A 153 9.76 12.23 13.05
C VAL A 153 11.14 11.99 13.67
N LYS A 154 11.86 10.95 13.22
CA LYS A 154 13.29 10.79 13.45
C LYS A 154 14.04 11.02 12.14
N ALA A 155 15.07 11.86 12.18
CA ALA A 155 16.12 11.80 11.17
C ALA A 155 16.88 10.48 11.40
N PHE A 156 16.92 9.64 10.37
CA PHE A 156 17.64 8.36 10.37
C PHE A 156 19.13 8.57 10.13
#